data_AF-A0A9D8YR78-F1
#
_entry.id   AF-A0A9D8YR78-F1
#
_cell.length_a   1.000
_cell.length_b   1.000
_cell.length_c   1.000
_cell.angle_alpha   90.00
_cell.angle_beta   90.00
_cell.angle_gamma   90.00
#
_symmetry.space_group_name_H-M   'P 1'
#
loop_
_entity.id
_entity.type
_entity.pdbx_description
1 polymer ?
#
loop_
_entity_poly.entity_id
_entity_poly.type
_entity_poly.pdbx_seq_one_letter_code
_entity_poly.pdbx_strand_id
1 'polypeptide(L)' 'MSGECYYNHPELFKMDDEGYPIVLVDDIQDDAMKKHAREAVEVCPAVAISVES' A
#
# COMPACT_ATOMS: atom_id res chain seq x y z
N MET A 1 -6.99 -11.89 -3.97
CA MET A 1 -8.00 -11.35 -3.03
C MET A 1 -7.76 -9.85 -2.93
N SER A 2 -8.77 -9.04 -2.62
CA SER A 2 -8.60 -7.60 -2.37
C SER A 2 -8.17 -7.36 -0.91
N GLY A 3 -7.46 -6.25 -0.65
CA GLY A 3 -7.00 -5.88 0.70
C GLY A 3 -5.56 -6.28 1.05
N GLU A 4 -4.85 -6.98 0.16
CA GLU A 4 -3.46 -7.41 0.37
C GLU A 4 -2.50 -6.26 0.70
N CYS A 5 -2.77 -5.03 0.21
CA CYS A 5 -1.94 -3.86 0.52
C CYS A 5 -1.84 -3.57 2.03
N TYR A 6 -2.95 -3.62 2.78
CA TYR A 6 -2.92 -3.37 4.23
C TYR A 6 -2.59 -4.62 5.04
N TYR A 7 -2.92 -5.82 4.54
CA TYR A 7 -2.57 -7.06 5.24
C TYR A 7 -1.07 -7.34 5.19
N ASN A 8 -0.42 -7.09 4.04
CA ASN A 8 1.01 -7.37 3.85
C ASN A 8 1.90 -6.20 4.29
N HIS A 9 1.41 -4.97 4.18
CA HIS A 9 2.17 -3.75 4.46
C HIS A 9 1.37 -2.78 5.36
N PRO A 10 1.02 -3.17 6.61
CA PRO A 10 0.26 -2.34 7.54
C PRO A 10 0.98 -1.04 7.97
N GLU A 11 2.28 -0.93 7.70
CA GLU A 11 3.06 0.30 7.87
C GLU A 11 2.82 1.33 6.77
N LEU A 12 2.30 0.92 5.62
CA LEU A 12 1.99 1.80 4.47
C LEU A 12 0.49 2.07 4.33
N PHE A 13 -0.37 1.11 4.71
CA PHE A 13 -1.80 1.18 4.52
C PHE A 13 -2.58 0.78 5.77
N LYS A 14 -3.75 1.40 5.99
CA LYS A 14 -4.77 0.89 6.91
C LYS A 14 -6.12 0.83 6.21
N MET A 15 -7.03 0.01 6.73
CA MET A 15 -8.44 0.07 6.35
C MET A 15 -9.13 1.18 7.14
N ASP A 16 -9.90 2.02 6.45
CA ASP A 16 -10.78 3.01 7.10
C ASP A 16 -12.10 2.36 7.57
N ASP A 17 -12.94 3.17 8.22
CA ASP A 17 -14.23 2.71 8.78
C ASP A 17 -15.27 2.36 7.71
N GLU A 18 -15.02 2.76 6.44
CA GLU A 18 -15.86 2.43 5.29
C GLU A 18 -15.37 1.17 4.55
N GLY A 19 -14.25 0.58 4.98
CA GLY A 19 -13.69 -0.64 4.41
C GLY A 19 -12.73 -0.42 3.25
N TYR A 20 -12.24 0.81 3.05
CA TYR A 20 -11.28 1.15 1.99
C TYR A 20 -9.85 1.30 2.55
N PRO A 21 -8.84 0.77 1.85
CA PRO A 21 -7.45 1.04 2.21
C PRO A 21 -7.09 2.51 1.98
N ILE A 22 -6.45 3.13 2.96
CA ILE A 22 -5.88 4.48 2.89
C ILE A 22 -4.38 4.46 3.18
N VAL A 23 -3.63 5.37 2.56
CA VAL A 23 -2.18 5.52 2.72
C VAL A 23 -1.85 6.20 4.06
N LEU A 24 -0.83 5.69 4.76
CA LEU A 24 -0.39 6.19 6.07
C LEU A 24 0.82 7.12 6.01
N VAL A 25 1.55 7.12 4.90
CA VAL A 25 2.82 7.83 4.73
C VAL A 25 2.79 8.70 3.48
N ASP A 26 3.27 9.94 3.61
CA ASP A 26 3.42 10.83 2.46
C ASP A 26 4.70 10.52 1.67
N ASP A 27 5.80 10.19 2.38
CA ASP A 27 7.12 9.95 1.81
C ASP A 27 7.65 8.54 2.11
N ILE A 28 8.28 7.93 1.11
CA ILE A 28 8.96 6.63 1.26
C ILE A 28 10.41 6.87 1.70
N GLN A 29 10.71 6.60 2.96
CA GLN A 29 11.96 7.02 3.59
C GLN A 29 13.15 6.07 3.36
N ASP A 30 12.89 4.78 3.14
CA ASP A 30 13.93 3.78 2.99
C ASP A 30 13.62 2.75 1.89
N ASP A 31 14.63 1.95 1.54
CA ASP A 31 14.53 0.98 0.46
C ASP A 31 13.62 -0.22 0.81
N ALA A 32 13.40 -0.50 2.09
CA ALA A 32 12.46 -1.54 2.51
C ALA A 32 11.01 -1.08 2.26
N MET A 33 10.68 0.15 2.63
CA MET A 33 9.39 0.76 2.32
C MET A 33 9.18 0.89 0.80
N LYS A 34 10.21 1.22 0.02
CA LYS A 34 10.11 1.23 -1.46
C LYS A 34 9.75 -0.14 -2.00
N LYS A 35 10.35 -1.20 -1.45
CA LYS A 35 10.04 -2.58 -1.85
C LYS A 35 8.59 -2.91 -1.51
N HIS A 36 8.14 -2.64 -0.29
CA HIS A 36 6.77 -2.89 0.15
C HIS A 36 5.73 -2.10 -0.66
N ALA A 37 6.03 -0.85 -1.00
CA ALA A 37 5.16 -0.04 -1.85
C ALA A 37 5.02 -0.65 -3.26
N ARG A 38 6.11 -1.17 -3.84
CA ARG A 38 6.07 -1.86 -5.14
C ARG A 38 5.31 -3.18 -5.08
N GLU A 39 5.52 -3.98 -4.03
CA GLU A 39 4.77 -5.21 -3.80
C GLU A 39 3.27 -4.93 -3.70
N ALA A 40 2.86 -3.88 -2.98
CA ALA A 40 1.46 -3.44 -2.92
C ALA A 40 0.87 -3.08 -4.28
N VAL A 41 1.64 -2.41 -5.16
CA VAL A 41 1.23 -2.12 -6.55
C VAL A 41 1.02 -3.40 -7.35
N GLU A 42 1.96 -4.35 -7.27
CA GLU A 42 1.94 -5.59 -8.04
C GLU A 42 0.75 -6.49 -7.68
N VAL A 43 0.38 -6.55 -6.40
CA VAL A 43 -0.68 -7.45 -5.91
C VAL A 43 -2.09 -6.84 -5.98
N CYS A 44 -2.23 -5.55 -6.25
CA CYS A 44 -3.53 -4.88 -6.26
C CYS A 44 -4.36 -5.26 -7.49
N PRO A 45 -5.45 -6.05 -7.36
CA PRO A 45 -6.23 -6.48 -8.52
C PRO A 45 -7.01 -5.34 -9.20
N ALA A 46 -7.25 -4.25 -8.46
CA ALA A 46 -7.96 -3.06 -8.96
C ALA A 46 -7.03 -2.03 -9.61
N VAL A 47 -5.70 -2.25 -9.54
CA VAL A 47 -4.70 -1.29 -10.06
C VAL A 47 -4.88 0.11 -9.47
N ALA A 48 -5.21 0.18 -8.18
CA ALA A 48 -5.57 1.41 -7.48
C ALA A 48 -4.37 2.14 -6.84
N ILE A 49 -3.17 1.56 -6.91
CA ILE A 49 -1.98 2.04 -6.22
C ILE A 49 -0.92 2.37 -7.26
N SER A 50 -0.24 3.50 -7.09
CA SER A 50 0.93 3.91 -7.85
C SER A 50 2.03 4.40 -6.91
N VAL A 51 3.28 4.36 -7.38
CA VAL A 51 4.45 4.92 -6.68
C VAL A 51 5.13 5.88 -7.63
N GLU A 52 5.31 7.13 -7.20
CA GLU A 52 6.04 8.16 -7.93
C GLU A 52 7.48 8.28 -7.38
N SER A 53 8.41 8.74 -8.23
CA SER A 53 9.85 8.84 -7.92
C SER A 53 10.39 10.21 -8.26
#